data_AF-A0AAW0D3X4-F1
#
_entry.id   AF-A0AAW0D3X4-F1
#
_cell.length_a   1.000
_cell.length_b   1.000
_cell.length_c   1.000
_cell.angle_alpha   90.00
_cell.angle_beta   90.00
_cell.angle_gamma   90.00
#
_symmetry.space_group_name_H-M   'P 1'
#
loop_
_entity.id
_entity.type
_entity.pdbx_description
1 polymer ?
#
loop_
_entity_poly.entity_id
_entity_poly.type
_entity_poly.pdbx_seq_one_letter_code
_entity_poly.pdbx_strand_id
1 'polypeptide(L)'
;MDVRRLPVILNPRDTVNSVGLLPRRLPFTTSNTIVRTFRHAVALDERRAKFKANHWNRPQAHEEKLGVECKHQHKHHDGAHDHEHDDHDHDHGSKKGNGVSDRNKTLRALEKKYGKDRNMNTDIEEVWFAGCHCDIGGGSVDNDTKPNLARIPLRWMIRECFKTNTGIMFHTDLLKEFGMNPDALYPEVLPRPPALPIVRGKHHIQHIPSKSVLARLTQNQQEIHLPNFSGSESTLERPRTEEELELADALSPIYDQLSLKWFWWLLEFWPIKVRYQKSDNSWANYLGWNLGRGRIVPKQRKQGVKVHRSVKMRLEAEYPDGSKYVPKATFDHKYVTWVD
;
A
#
# COMPACT_ATOMS: atom_id res chain seq x y z
N MET A 1 -5.93 -15.73 -19.18
CA MET A 1 -5.75 -14.72 -18.12
C MET A 1 -4.52 -13.91 -18.44
N ASP A 2 -4.68 -12.59 -18.58
CA ASP A 2 -3.59 -11.71 -18.96
C ASP A 2 -2.86 -11.20 -17.72
N VAL A 3 -1.62 -11.66 -17.49
CA VAL A 3 -0.77 -11.27 -16.34
C VAL A 3 -0.45 -9.76 -16.33
N ARG A 4 -0.83 -9.04 -17.40
CA ARG A 4 -0.57 -7.61 -17.68
C ARG A 4 -1.47 -6.61 -16.94
N ARG A 5 -2.44 -7.07 -16.14
CA ARG A 5 -3.40 -6.20 -15.42
C ARG A 5 -3.37 -6.36 -13.90
N LEU A 6 -2.34 -6.99 -13.36
CA LEU A 6 -2.18 -7.09 -11.92
C LEU A 6 -1.80 -5.71 -11.38
N PRO A 7 -2.66 -5.05 -10.58
CA PRO A 7 -2.23 -3.90 -9.81
C PRO A 7 -1.08 -4.38 -8.93
N VAL A 8 0.04 -3.65 -8.96
CA VAL A 8 1.04 -3.82 -7.92
C VAL A 8 0.45 -3.16 -6.67
N ILE A 9 -0.34 -3.97 -5.95
CA ILE A 9 -0.95 -3.62 -4.66
C ILE A 9 0.17 -3.70 -3.64
N LEU A 10 0.85 -2.57 -3.41
CA LEU A 10 1.78 -2.46 -2.29
C LEU A 10 0.95 -2.08 -1.08
N ASN A 11 0.47 -3.12 -0.40
CA ASN A 11 0.12 -3.01 0.99
C ASN A 11 1.41 -2.59 1.75
N PRO A 12 1.35 -1.73 2.79
CA PRO A 12 2.53 -1.32 3.54
C PRO A 12 3.44 -2.46 3.96
N ARG A 13 2.92 -3.70 4.06
CA ARG A 13 3.69 -4.94 4.27
C ARG A 13 4.85 -5.18 3.29
N ASP A 14 4.99 -4.46 2.17
CA ASP A 14 6.05 -4.78 1.19
C ASP A 14 6.71 -3.58 0.45
N THR A 15 6.98 -2.48 1.15
CA THR A 15 8.04 -1.52 0.76
C THR A 15 9.02 -1.20 1.88
N VAL A 16 9.19 -2.12 2.82
CA VAL A 16 10.31 -2.07 3.76
C VAL A 16 11.55 -2.53 3.01
N ASN A 17 12.48 -1.61 2.76
CA ASN A 17 13.80 -1.93 2.18
C ASN A 17 14.69 -2.66 3.21
N SER A 18 14.14 -3.62 3.95
CA SER A 18 14.90 -4.58 4.73
C SER A 18 15.34 -5.68 3.78
N VAL A 19 16.38 -5.39 3.00
CA VAL A 19 17.22 -6.46 2.49
C VAL A 19 17.68 -7.24 3.73
N GLY A 20 17.23 -8.49 3.83
CA GLY A 20 17.93 -9.48 4.65
C GLY A 20 19.41 -9.51 4.26
N LEU A 21 20.26 -10.12 5.08
CA LEU A 21 21.72 -10.14 4.98
C LEU A 21 22.33 -10.55 3.61
N LEU A 22 21.52 -10.87 2.60
CA LEU A 22 21.92 -11.11 1.21
C LEU A 22 21.05 -10.26 0.24
N PRO A 23 21.65 -9.30 -0.51
CA PRO A 23 20.91 -8.50 -1.48
C PRO A 23 20.56 -9.36 -2.70
N ARG A 24 19.31 -9.86 -2.77
CA ARG A 24 18.75 -10.44 -4.00
C ARG A 24 18.07 -9.33 -4.80
N ARG A 25 18.66 -8.97 -5.94
CA ARG A 25 18.05 -8.05 -6.92
C ARG A 25 16.76 -8.68 -7.44
N LEU A 26 15.61 -8.09 -7.12
CA LEU A 26 14.36 -8.41 -7.83
C LEU A 26 14.43 -7.76 -9.23
N PRO A 27 14.21 -8.51 -10.32
CA PRO A 27 14.09 -7.93 -11.64
C PRO A 27 12.92 -6.92 -11.66
N PHE A 28 12.92 -5.96 -12.59
CA PHE A 28 11.87 -4.94 -12.78
C PHE A 28 11.78 -3.78 -11.77
N THR A 29 12.70 -3.68 -10.81
CA THR A 29 12.68 -2.60 -9.79
C THR A 29 13.27 -1.26 -10.23
N THR A 30 13.92 -1.20 -11.40
CA THR A 30 14.70 -0.01 -11.84
C THR A 30 14.16 0.69 -13.09
N SER A 31 13.42 0.00 -13.96
CA SER A 31 12.70 0.61 -15.09
C SER A 31 11.36 -0.11 -15.30
N ASN A 32 10.34 0.35 -14.58
CA ASN A 32 9.07 -0.35 -14.43
C ASN A 32 8.07 -0.03 -15.57
N THR A 33 8.44 -0.39 -16.81
CA THR A 33 7.61 -0.15 -18.02
C THR A 33 6.46 -1.13 -18.19
N ILE A 34 6.37 -2.14 -17.31
CA ILE A 34 5.36 -3.21 -17.37
C ILE A 34 4.15 -2.89 -16.49
N VAL A 35 4.35 -2.18 -15.37
CA VAL A 35 3.25 -1.81 -14.49
C VAL A 35 2.43 -0.72 -15.14
N ARG A 36 1.16 -1.03 -15.43
CA ARG A 36 0.18 -0.10 -16.00
C ARG A 36 -0.50 0.74 -14.96
N THR A 37 -0.83 0.12 -13.83
CA THR A 37 -1.58 0.72 -12.74
C THR A 37 -0.87 0.44 -11.43
N PHE A 38 -0.56 1.49 -10.70
CA PHE A 38 0.06 1.46 -9.39
C PHE A 38 -0.82 2.18 -8.38
N ARG A 39 -1.12 1.50 -7.27
CA ARG A 39 -1.92 2.02 -6.16
C ARG A 39 -1.19 1.77 -4.86
N HIS A 40 -1.03 2.81 -4.06
CA HIS A 40 -0.23 2.75 -2.83
C HIS A 40 -0.92 3.50 -1.70
N ALA A 41 -1.27 2.76 -0.65
CA ALA A 41 -1.77 3.31 0.59
C ALA A 41 -0.61 3.57 1.55
N VAL A 42 -0.43 4.81 1.98
CA VAL A 42 0.73 5.24 2.78
C VAL A 42 0.30 5.66 4.18
N ALA A 43 0.98 5.13 5.20
CA ALA A 43 0.70 5.41 6.61
C ALA A 43 1.28 6.75 7.08
N LEU A 44 0.44 7.66 7.58
CA LEU A 44 0.85 8.96 8.13
C LEU A 44 1.57 8.86 9.47
N ASP A 45 1.21 7.91 10.32
CA ASP A 45 1.68 7.86 11.72
C ASP A 45 2.87 6.93 11.94
N GLU A 46 3.28 6.19 10.91
CA GLU A 46 4.44 5.30 11.01
C GLU A 46 5.75 6.09 11.10
N ARG A 47 6.56 5.76 12.10
CA ARG A 47 7.77 6.51 12.45
C ARG A 47 9.01 5.65 12.68
N ARG A 48 8.91 4.32 12.59
CA ARG A 48 10.06 3.42 12.79
C ARG A 48 11.12 3.61 11.69
N ALA A 49 12.38 3.60 12.10
CA ALA A 49 13.53 3.92 11.25
C ALA A 49 13.67 3.00 10.03
N LYS A 50 13.38 1.70 10.19
CA LYS A 50 13.41 0.73 9.10
C LYS A 50 12.20 0.81 8.17
N PHE A 51 11.10 1.43 8.60
CA PHE A 51 9.82 1.42 7.88
C PHE A 51 9.61 2.69 7.06
N LYS A 52 10.65 3.24 6.42
CA LYS A 52 10.52 4.40 5.52
C LYS A 52 9.72 4.03 4.27
N ALA A 53 8.89 4.96 3.80
CA ALA A 53 7.98 4.73 2.68
C ALA A 53 8.79 4.80 1.40
N ASN A 54 8.68 3.79 0.54
CA ASN A 54 9.26 3.83 -0.78
C ASN A 54 8.19 4.29 -1.76
N HIS A 55 8.26 5.57 -2.14
CA HIS A 55 7.33 6.17 -3.09
C HIS A 55 7.63 5.72 -4.51
N TRP A 56 6.66 5.90 -5.41
CA TRP A 56 6.89 5.63 -6.83
C TRP A 56 7.92 6.61 -7.38
N ASN A 57 9.07 6.08 -7.79
CA ASN A 57 10.16 6.87 -8.35
C ASN A 57 10.07 6.84 -9.87
N ARG A 58 10.15 8.02 -10.51
CA ARG A 58 10.26 8.10 -11.97
C ARG A 58 11.71 7.82 -12.37
N PRO A 59 11.96 6.92 -13.33
CA PRO A 59 13.32 6.64 -13.79
C PRO A 59 13.93 7.90 -14.41
N GLN A 60 15.26 8.03 -14.31
CA GLN A 60 15.97 9.04 -15.10
C GLN A 60 16.06 8.65 -16.57
N ALA A 61 16.31 9.62 -17.46
CA ALA A 61 16.51 9.37 -18.89
C ALA A 61 17.62 8.34 -19.21
N HIS A 62 18.58 8.13 -18.30
CA HIS A 62 19.57 7.06 -18.43
C HIS A 62 19.07 5.70 -17.90
N GLU A 63 18.24 5.69 -16.84
CA GLU A 63 17.62 4.46 -16.29
C GLU A 63 16.52 3.92 -17.21
N GLU A 64 15.80 4.81 -17.91
CA GLU A 64 14.89 4.44 -18.99
C GLU A 64 15.62 3.65 -20.09
N LYS A 65 16.84 4.08 -20.44
CA LYS A 65 17.71 3.38 -21.42
C LYS A 65 18.25 2.04 -20.91
N LEU A 66 18.35 1.84 -19.59
CA LEU A 66 18.75 0.57 -19.00
C LEU A 66 17.65 -0.52 -19.11
N GLY A 67 16.41 -0.14 -19.43
CA GLY A 67 15.32 -1.06 -19.78
C GLY A 67 15.52 -1.70 -21.16
N VAL A 68 16.50 -2.60 -21.29
CA VAL A 68 16.84 -3.38 -22.50
C VAL A 68 16.87 -2.53 -23.78
N GLU A 69 18.04 -1.96 -24.09
CA GLU A 69 18.39 -1.58 -25.47
C GLU A 69 18.36 -2.83 -26.36
N CYS A 70 17.32 -3.03 -27.15
CA CYS A 70 17.41 -3.90 -28.33
C CYS A 70 18.12 -3.12 -29.44
N LYS A 71 19.45 -2.97 -29.32
CA LYS A 71 20.27 -2.59 -30.49
C LYS A 71 20.35 -3.79 -31.42
N HIS A 72 19.33 -4.00 -32.24
CA HIS A 72 19.58 -4.59 -33.55
C HIS A 72 20.02 -3.45 -34.46
N GLN A 73 21.33 -3.30 -34.62
CA GLN A 73 21.83 -2.80 -35.89
C GLN A 73 21.37 -3.82 -36.94
N HIS A 74 20.32 -3.49 -37.69
CA HIS A 74 20.12 -4.10 -38.99
C HIS A 74 21.31 -3.66 -39.85
N LYS A 75 22.39 -4.44 -39.84
CA LYS A 75 23.29 -4.45 -41.00
C LYS A 75 22.48 -5.11 -42.11
N HIS A 76 21.97 -4.29 -43.02
CA HIS A 76 21.67 -4.76 -44.37
C HIS A 76 22.97 -5.32 -44.93
N HIS A 77 23.09 -6.65 -44.92
CA HIS A 77 24.00 -7.33 -45.82
C HIS A 77 23.12 -7.86 -46.94
N ASP A 78 23.20 -7.18 -48.08
CA ASP A 78 22.74 -7.71 -49.35
C ASP A 78 23.50 -9.00 -49.63
N GLY A 79 22.75 -10.06 -49.95
CA GLY A 79 23.32 -11.37 -50.25
C GLY A 79 22.23 -12.43 -50.26
N ALA A 80 21.68 -12.66 -51.44
CA ALA A 80 20.88 -13.84 -51.76
C ALA A 80 21.65 -15.12 -51.39
N HIS A 81 20.98 -16.10 -50.79
CA HIS A 81 21.12 -17.53 -51.08
C HIS A 81 20.04 -18.30 -50.32
N ASP A 82 19.19 -18.97 -51.08
CA ASP A 82 18.31 -20.05 -50.63
C ASP A 82 19.14 -21.20 -50.06
N HIS A 83 18.71 -21.80 -48.95
CA HIS A 83 18.86 -23.23 -48.66
C HIS A 83 18.00 -23.61 -47.45
N GLU A 84 17.00 -24.46 -47.70
CA GLU A 84 16.40 -25.35 -46.71
C GLU A 84 17.48 -26.30 -46.18
N HIS A 85 17.54 -26.54 -44.86
CA HIS A 85 18.10 -27.77 -44.31
C HIS A 85 17.54 -28.11 -42.92
N ASP A 86 16.92 -29.28 -42.92
CA ASP A 86 16.60 -30.25 -41.89
C ASP A 86 17.05 -30.05 -40.44
N ASP A 87 16.06 -30.29 -39.57
CA ASP A 87 16.22 -30.77 -38.20
C ASP A 87 16.93 -32.13 -38.20
N HIS A 88 18.12 -32.21 -37.59
CA HIS A 88 18.62 -33.36 -36.81
C HIS A 88 20.05 -33.05 -36.32
N ASP A 89 20.28 -32.98 -35.00
CA ASP A 89 21.03 -34.03 -34.29
C ASP A 89 21.55 -33.69 -32.88
N HIS A 90 21.36 -34.73 -32.05
CA HIS A 90 22.22 -35.30 -31.01
C HIS A 90 22.65 -34.54 -29.74
N ASP A 91 22.09 -35.09 -28.65
CA ASP A 91 22.66 -35.37 -27.33
C ASP A 91 24.19 -35.60 -27.30
N HIS A 92 24.90 -34.85 -26.44
CA HIS A 92 25.76 -35.38 -25.37
C HIS A 92 26.51 -34.25 -24.65
N GLY A 93 26.54 -34.32 -23.30
CA GLY A 93 27.61 -33.69 -22.52
C GLY A 93 27.17 -32.93 -21.26
N SER A 94 27.17 -33.65 -20.14
CA SER A 94 27.15 -33.12 -18.77
C SER A 94 28.10 -31.92 -18.58
N LYS A 95 27.57 -30.74 -18.24
CA LYS A 95 28.28 -29.69 -17.50
C LYS A 95 27.37 -29.04 -16.46
N LYS A 96 27.57 -29.45 -15.20
CA LYS A 96 27.13 -28.73 -13.99
C LYS A 96 27.66 -27.30 -14.04
N GLY A 97 26.75 -26.33 -14.03
CA GLY A 97 27.04 -24.94 -13.64
C GLY A 97 26.64 -23.89 -14.67
N ASN A 98 25.36 -23.49 -14.69
CA ASN A 98 24.99 -22.10 -15.05
C ASN A 98 23.50 -21.72 -14.83
N GLY A 99 22.89 -22.13 -13.72
CA GLY A 99 21.47 -21.79 -13.44
C GLY A 99 21.15 -20.28 -13.38
N VAL A 100 22.16 -19.41 -13.23
CA VAL A 100 22.01 -17.94 -13.22
C VAL A 100 21.98 -17.37 -14.65
N SER A 101 22.76 -17.94 -15.57
CA SER A 101 22.84 -17.50 -16.97
C SER A 101 21.55 -17.81 -17.72
N ASP A 102 21.03 -19.02 -17.57
CA ASP A 102 19.76 -19.41 -18.18
C ASP A 102 18.59 -18.62 -17.61
N ARG A 103 18.56 -18.40 -16.29
CA ARG A 103 17.55 -17.55 -15.65
C ARG A 103 17.53 -16.14 -16.24
N ASN A 104 18.71 -15.52 -16.43
CA ASN A 104 18.82 -14.20 -17.05
C ASN A 104 18.40 -14.18 -18.53
N LYS A 105 18.67 -15.25 -19.29
CA LYS A 105 18.19 -15.38 -20.68
C LYS A 105 16.67 -15.53 -20.73
N THR A 106 16.06 -16.36 -19.89
CA THR A 106 14.59 -16.45 -19.77
C THR A 106 13.97 -15.12 -19.34
N LEU A 107 14.59 -14.38 -18.43
CA LEU A 107 14.10 -13.07 -17.97
C LEU A 107 14.07 -12.04 -19.11
N ARG A 108 15.13 -11.97 -19.91
CA ARG A 108 15.17 -11.09 -21.09
C ARG A 108 14.16 -11.50 -22.16
N ALA A 109 13.93 -12.80 -22.35
CA ALA A 109 12.92 -13.31 -23.27
C ALA A 109 11.49 -12.95 -22.81
N LEU A 110 11.21 -13.03 -21.50
CA LEU A 110 9.94 -12.58 -20.91
C LEU A 110 9.75 -11.07 -21.05
N GLU A 111 10.79 -10.26 -20.76
CA GLU A 111 10.80 -8.81 -20.99
C GLU A 111 10.49 -8.45 -22.44
N LYS A 112 11.06 -9.18 -23.40
CA LYS A 112 10.81 -8.98 -24.84
C LYS A 112 9.39 -9.40 -25.24
N LYS A 113 8.88 -10.51 -24.70
CA LYS A 113 7.54 -11.02 -25.00
C LYS A 113 6.42 -10.12 -24.46
N TYR A 114 6.63 -9.51 -23.29
CA TYR A 114 5.61 -8.70 -22.60
C TYR A 114 5.85 -7.18 -22.67
N GLY A 115 6.99 -6.72 -23.17
CA GLY A 115 7.34 -5.30 -23.29
C GLY A 115 6.78 -4.57 -24.52
N LYS A 116 5.65 -5.01 -25.08
CA LYS A 116 5.12 -4.45 -26.35
C LYS A 116 4.65 -2.99 -26.27
N ASP A 117 4.35 -2.50 -25.07
CA ASP A 117 3.75 -1.18 -24.85
C ASP A 117 4.64 -0.32 -23.92
N ARG A 118 5.89 -0.07 -24.32
CA ARG A 118 6.87 0.71 -23.53
C ARG A 118 6.56 2.20 -23.44
N ASN A 119 5.67 2.70 -24.30
CA ASN A 119 5.40 4.14 -24.44
C ASN A 119 4.20 4.64 -23.62
N MET A 120 3.47 3.75 -22.93
CA MET A 120 2.36 4.17 -22.06
C MET A 120 2.87 4.40 -20.64
N ASN A 121 2.64 5.60 -20.11
CA ASN A 121 2.95 5.95 -18.74
C ASN A 121 2.14 5.07 -17.76
N THR A 122 2.76 4.70 -16.64
CA THR A 122 2.06 4.07 -15.53
C THR A 122 1.08 5.06 -14.90
N ASP A 123 -0.17 4.65 -14.74
CA ASP A 123 -1.15 5.33 -13.90
C ASP A 123 -0.82 5.08 -12.42
N ILE A 124 -0.56 6.14 -11.67
CA ILE A 124 0.02 6.07 -10.32
C ILE A 124 -0.87 6.86 -9.39
N GLU A 125 -1.29 6.21 -8.30
CA GLU A 125 -2.01 6.88 -7.22
C GLU A 125 -1.46 6.47 -5.86
N GLU A 126 -0.92 7.45 -5.15
CA GLU A 126 -0.43 7.30 -3.79
C GLU A 126 -1.31 8.14 -2.86
N VAL A 127 -1.95 7.49 -1.90
CA VAL A 127 -2.91 8.13 -0.99
C VAL A 127 -2.47 7.91 0.45
N TRP A 128 -2.49 8.96 1.24
CA TRP A 128 -2.11 8.94 2.65
C TRP A 128 -3.31 8.69 3.56
N PHE A 129 -3.12 7.80 4.54
CA PHE A 129 -4.12 7.36 5.50
C PHE A 129 -3.60 7.51 6.93
N ALA A 130 -4.52 7.70 7.88
CA ALA A 130 -4.21 7.77 9.32
C ALA A 130 -3.90 6.38 9.86
N GLY A 131 -2.90 6.27 10.73
CA GLY A 131 -2.44 5.01 11.30
C GLY A 131 -0.98 4.69 10.97
N CYS A 132 -0.47 3.66 11.65
CA CYS A 132 0.87 3.12 11.42
C CYS A 132 0.86 2.01 10.36
N HIS A 133 2.01 1.37 10.12
CA HIS A 133 2.16 0.37 9.05
C HIS A 133 1.13 -0.78 9.10
N CYS A 134 0.85 -1.33 10.29
CA CYS A 134 -0.12 -2.41 10.46
C CYS A 134 -1.58 -1.92 10.48
N ASP A 135 -1.81 -0.63 10.72
CA ASP A 135 -3.15 -0.01 10.65
C ASP A 135 -3.55 0.28 9.20
N ILE A 136 -2.59 0.36 8.28
CA ILE A 136 -2.87 0.47 6.85
C ILE A 136 -2.77 -0.90 6.16
N GLY A 137 -1.79 -1.71 6.55
CA GLY A 137 -1.53 -3.03 5.96
C GLY A 137 -2.35 -4.19 6.55
N GLY A 138 -3.04 -3.98 7.67
CA GLY A 138 -3.67 -5.02 8.46
C GLY A 138 -2.70 -5.74 9.40
N GLY A 139 -3.26 -6.33 10.47
CA GLY A 139 -2.52 -7.12 11.47
C GLY A 139 -2.19 -6.38 12.78
N SER A 140 -2.71 -5.18 13.00
CA SER A 140 -2.67 -4.53 14.33
C SER A 140 -3.63 -5.17 15.33
N VAL A 141 -4.74 -5.71 14.84
CA VAL A 141 -5.83 -6.34 15.58
C VAL A 141 -6.26 -7.64 14.89
N ASP A 142 -6.99 -8.47 15.61
CA ASP A 142 -7.59 -9.70 15.06
C ASP A 142 -8.62 -9.38 13.97
N ASN A 143 -8.80 -10.28 13.01
CA ASN A 143 -9.66 -10.05 11.85
C ASN A 143 -11.13 -9.76 12.21
N ASP A 144 -11.59 -10.30 13.33
CA ASP A 144 -12.96 -10.12 13.82
C ASP A 144 -13.17 -8.79 14.57
N THR A 145 -12.09 -8.07 14.87
CA THR A 145 -12.17 -6.78 15.57
C THR A 145 -12.75 -5.72 14.64
N LYS A 146 -13.95 -5.24 14.97
CA LYS A 146 -14.66 -4.16 14.27
C LYS A 146 -15.09 -3.12 15.32
N PRO A 147 -14.85 -1.81 15.11
CA PRO A 147 -14.21 -1.15 13.97
C PRO A 147 -12.66 -1.23 13.97
N ASN A 148 -12.04 -1.02 12.80
CA ASN A 148 -10.59 -1.08 12.58
C ASN A 148 -10.13 -0.17 11.42
N LEU A 149 -9.11 0.67 11.66
CA LEU A 149 -8.45 1.54 10.66
C LEU A 149 -8.04 0.83 9.36
N ALA A 150 -7.58 -0.42 9.41
CA ALA A 150 -7.10 -1.15 8.22
C ALA A 150 -8.18 -1.43 7.19
N ARG A 151 -9.46 -1.33 7.57
CA ARG A 151 -10.58 -1.54 6.67
C ARG A 151 -10.75 -0.39 5.69
N ILE A 152 -10.37 0.84 6.05
CA ILE A 152 -10.47 2.00 5.17
C ILE A 152 -9.58 1.89 3.93
N PRO A 153 -8.24 1.71 4.05
CA PRO A 153 -7.38 1.55 2.89
C PRO A 153 -7.69 0.26 2.11
N LEU A 154 -8.21 -0.78 2.77
CA LEU A 154 -8.68 -1.98 2.09
C LEU A 154 -9.88 -1.70 1.18
N ARG A 155 -10.92 -1.01 1.68
CA ARG A 155 -12.08 -0.60 0.87
C ARG A 155 -11.64 0.29 -0.29
N TRP A 156 -10.76 1.26 -0.03
CA TRP A 156 -10.17 2.10 -1.07
C TRP A 156 -9.47 1.28 -2.15
N MET A 157 -8.59 0.35 -1.76
CA MET A 157 -7.85 -0.49 -2.70
C MET A 157 -8.78 -1.37 -3.56
N ILE A 158 -9.82 -1.94 -2.95
CA ILE A 158 -10.81 -2.73 -3.67
C ILE A 158 -11.52 -1.87 -4.71
N ARG A 159 -11.96 -0.66 -4.33
CA ARG A 159 -12.56 0.31 -5.24
C ARG A 159 -11.63 0.70 -6.38
N GLU A 160 -10.33 0.91 -6.11
CA GLU A 160 -9.34 1.18 -7.16
C GLU A 160 -9.16 0.00 -8.12
N CYS A 161 -9.30 -1.25 -7.66
CA CYS A 161 -9.26 -2.42 -8.53
C CYS A 161 -10.40 -2.42 -9.55
N PHE A 162 -11.59 -1.95 -9.16
CA PHE A 162 -12.74 -1.75 -10.05
C PHE A 162 -12.53 -0.55 -10.98
N LYS A 163 -12.16 0.63 -10.45
CA LYS A 163 -11.94 1.85 -11.26
C LYS A 163 -10.92 1.63 -12.39
N THR A 164 -9.90 0.82 -12.12
CA THR A 164 -8.80 0.58 -13.07
C THR A 164 -8.99 -0.68 -13.92
N ASN A 165 -10.15 -1.34 -13.82
CA ASN A 165 -10.51 -2.52 -14.60
C ASN A 165 -9.43 -3.61 -14.59
N THR A 166 -8.87 -3.87 -13.41
CA THR A 166 -7.78 -4.84 -13.19
C THR A 166 -8.17 -6.27 -13.58
N GLY A 167 -9.47 -6.59 -13.51
CA GLY A 167 -9.98 -7.95 -13.71
C GLY A 167 -9.84 -8.85 -12.49
N ILE A 168 -9.48 -8.31 -11.32
CA ILE A 168 -9.54 -9.04 -10.06
C ILE A 168 -11.00 -9.31 -9.73
N MET A 169 -11.31 -10.58 -9.43
CA MET A 169 -12.64 -11.00 -9.01
C MET A 169 -12.70 -11.04 -7.48
N PHE A 170 -13.80 -10.54 -6.93
CA PHE A 170 -14.06 -10.52 -5.49
C PHE A 170 -15.32 -11.32 -5.17
N HIS A 171 -15.33 -12.00 -4.04
CA HIS A 171 -16.54 -12.65 -3.53
C HIS A 171 -17.52 -11.58 -3.03
N THR A 172 -18.74 -11.57 -3.57
CA THR A 172 -19.78 -10.59 -3.26
C THR A 172 -20.16 -10.57 -1.79
N ASP A 173 -20.17 -11.75 -1.16
CA ASP A 173 -20.56 -11.89 0.26
C ASP A 173 -19.51 -11.24 1.17
N LEU A 174 -18.22 -11.40 0.83
CA LEU A 174 -17.13 -10.74 1.55
C LEU A 174 -17.16 -9.22 1.34
N LEU A 175 -17.47 -8.74 0.13
CA LEU A 175 -17.62 -7.29 -0.10
C LEU A 175 -18.68 -6.67 0.81
N LYS A 176 -19.83 -7.35 0.94
CA LYS A 176 -20.91 -6.94 1.85
C LYS A 176 -20.47 -6.99 3.31
N GLU A 177 -19.72 -8.01 3.72
CA GLU A 177 -19.14 -8.09 5.07
C GLU A 177 -18.12 -6.96 5.35
N PHE A 178 -17.44 -6.50 4.30
CA PHE A 178 -16.59 -5.32 4.35
C PHE A 178 -17.38 -4.00 4.40
N GLY A 179 -18.71 -4.04 4.23
CA GLY A 179 -19.57 -2.87 4.23
C GLY A 179 -19.57 -2.12 2.90
N MET A 180 -19.19 -2.78 1.80
CA MET A 180 -19.26 -2.22 0.46
C MET A 180 -20.46 -2.81 -0.28
N ASN A 181 -21.19 -1.97 -1.01
CA ASN A 181 -22.27 -2.43 -1.87
C ASN A 181 -21.71 -2.87 -3.24
N PRO A 182 -21.86 -4.15 -3.66
CA PRO A 182 -21.40 -4.60 -4.98
C PRO A 182 -21.99 -3.79 -6.15
N ASP A 183 -23.25 -3.37 -6.03
CA ASP A 183 -23.96 -2.60 -7.07
C ASP A 183 -23.37 -1.20 -7.26
N ALA A 184 -22.66 -0.67 -6.26
CA ALA A 184 -21.95 0.60 -6.35
C ALA A 184 -20.53 0.47 -6.93
N LEU A 185 -20.02 -0.76 -7.07
CA LEU A 185 -18.66 -1.05 -7.54
C LEU A 185 -18.61 -1.56 -8.98
N TYR A 186 -19.65 -2.26 -9.43
CA TYR A 186 -19.71 -2.89 -10.74
C TYR A 186 -21.11 -2.72 -11.35
N PRO A 187 -21.27 -2.45 -12.66
CA PRO A 187 -20.26 -2.46 -13.74
C PRO A 187 -19.34 -1.24 -13.79
N GLU A 188 -19.80 -0.09 -13.30
CA GLU A 188 -19.01 1.13 -13.17
C GLU A 188 -19.03 1.61 -11.72
N VAL A 189 -17.91 2.14 -11.24
CA VAL A 189 -17.79 2.61 -9.85
C VAL A 189 -18.56 3.92 -9.69
N LEU A 190 -19.63 3.89 -8.90
CA LEU A 190 -20.44 5.06 -8.60
C LEU A 190 -19.72 6.02 -7.65
N PRO A 191 -19.98 7.34 -7.75
CA PRO A 191 -19.45 8.31 -6.79
C PRO A 191 -20.05 8.06 -5.40
N ARG A 192 -19.20 8.09 -4.37
CA ARG A 192 -19.65 7.96 -2.98
C ARG A 192 -20.36 9.24 -2.51
N PRO A 193 -21.33 9.12 -1.59
CA PRO A 193 -21.87 10.27 -0.90
C PRO A 193 -20.79 10.95 -0.05
N PRO A 194 -20.98 12.23 0.33
CA PRO A 194 -20.02 12.96 1.14
C PRO A 194 -19.79 12.28 2.51
N ALA A 195 -18.59 12.43 3.06
CA ALA A 195 -18.25 11.90 4.38
C ALA A 195 -19.17 12.46 5.46
N LEU A 196 -19.55 11.62 6.43
CA LEU A 196 -20.41 12.04 7.54
C LEU A 196 -19.71 13.09 8.41
N PRO A 197 -20.42 14.15 8.84
CA PRO A 197 -19.84 15.17 9.69
C PRO A 197 -19.54 14.63 11.09
N ILE A 198 -18.45 15.11 11.67
CA ILE A 198 -18.10 14.82 13.06
C ILE A 198 -18.97 15.65 14.01
N VAL A 199 -19.81 14.98 14.80
CA VAL A 199 -20.59 15.62 15.87
C VAL A 199 -19.78 15.58 17.16
N ARG A 200 -19.34 16.76 17.62
CA ARG A 200 -18.61 16.91 18.88
C ARG A 200 -19.45 16.41 20.06
N GLY A 201 -18.83 15.73 21.01
CA GLY A 201 -19.50 15.12 22.16
C GLY A 201 -20.18 13.77 21.90
N LYS A 202 -20.47 13.42 20.63
CA LYS A 202 -20.94 12.08 20.27
C LYS A 202 -19.79 11.22 19.74
N HIS A 203 -18.97 11.78 18.86
CA HIS A 203 -17.89 11.07 18.19
C HIS A 203 -16.56 11.39 18.85
N HIS A 204 -15.90 10.36 19.40
CA HIS A 204 -14.59 10.48 20.03
C HIS A 204 -13.62 9.45 19.45
N ILE A 205 -12.35 9.84 19.36
CA ILE A 205 -11.28 8.94 18.96
C ILE A 205 -11.00 7.96 20.10
N GLN A 206 -11.00 6.66 19.79
CA GLN A 206 -10.76 5.63 20.78
C GLN A 206 -9.28 5.50 21.14
N HIS A 207 -9.00 5.23 22.41
CA HIS A 207 -7.67 4.83 22.88
C HIS A 207 -7.46 3.32 22.72
N ILE A 208 -6.19 2.90 22.66
CA ILE A 208 -5.85 1.48 22.68
C ILE A 208 -6.40 0.90 24.00
N PRO A 209 -7.16 -0.21 23.97
CA PRO A 209 -7.64 -0.83 25.20
C PRO A 209 -6.45 -1.24 26.07
N SER A 210 -6.33 -0.62 27.25
CA SER A 210 -5.33 -0.98 28.23
C SER A 210 -5.65 -2.40 28.70
N LYS A 211 -4.76 -3.36 28.40
CA LYS A 211 -4.92 -4.74 28.86
C LYS A 211 -4.65 -4.78 30.37
N SER A 212 -5.61 -4.36 31.19
CA SER A 212 -5.53 -4.62 32.62
C SER A 212 -5.54 -6.14 32.82
N VAL A 213 -4.58 -6.65 33.57
CA VAL A 213 -4.46 -8.09 33.88
C VAL A 213 -5.74 -8.60 34.55
N LEU A 214 -6.41 -7.74 35.31
CA LEU A 214 -7.70 -8.01 35.95
C LEU A 214 -8.80 -8.34 34.92
N ALA A 215 -8.86 -7.61 33.79
CA ALA A 215 -9.89 -7.83 32.76
C ALA A 215 -9.76 -9.17 32.04
N ARG A 216 -8.53 -9.73 31.96
CA ARG A 216 -8.31 -11.07 31.39
C ARG A 216 -8.69 -12.19 32.35
N LEU A 217 -8.49 -11.98 33.65
CA LEU A 217 -8.89 -12.95 34.68
C LEU A 217 -10.41 -13.02 34.83
N THR A 218 -11.12 -11.89 34.71
CA THR A 218 -12.59 -11.88 34.68
C THR A 218 -13.17 -12.49 33.41
N GLN A 219 -12.47 -12.43 32.27
CA GLN A 219 -12.93 -13.01 31.00
C GLN A 219 -12.98 -14.55 31.01
N ASN A 220 -12.17 -15.22 31.83
CA ASN A 220 -12.24 -16.69 31.99
C ASN A 220 -13.32 -17.14 32.99
N GLN A 221 -13.93 -16.21 33.75
CA GLN A 221 -15.03 -16.52 34.68
C GLN A 221 -16.37 -15.91 34.27
N GLN A 222 -16.42 -15.13 33.18
CA GLN A 222 -17.62 -14.48 32.69
C GLN A 222 -17.86 -14.79 31.20
N GLU A 223 -18.40 -15.97 30.92
CA GLU A 223 -19.56 -16.00 30.01
C GLU A 223 -20.69 -15.21 30.69
N ILE A 224 -20.64 -13.89 30.61
CA ILE A 224 -21.72 -13.01 31.03
C ILE A 224 -22.01 -12.07 29.88
N HIS A 225 -23.09 -12.42 29.19
CA HIS A 225 -24.12 -11.51 28.69
C HIS A 225 -23.77 -10.02 28.90
N LEU A 226 -23.27 -9.37 27.84
CA LEU A 226 -23.20 -7.91 27.81
C LEU A 226 -24.64 -7.35 27.92
N PRO A 227 -24.86 -6.28 28.70
CA PRO A 227 -26.19 -5.79 28.96
C PRO A 227 -26.82 -5.27 27.69
N ASN A 228 -28.02 -5.78 27.41
CA ASN A 228 -29.01 -5.17 26.55
C ASN A 228 -29.06 -3.66 26.87
N PHE A 229 -28.68 -2.85 25.89
CA PHE A 229 -29.12 -1.46 25.83
C PHE A 229 -30.63 -1.50 25.53
N SER A 230 -31.45 -1.79 26.54
CA SER A 230 -32.91 -1.84 26.40
C SER A 230 -33.47 -0.43 26.48
N GLY A 231 -33.59 0.19 25.31
CA GLY A 231 -34.47 1.32 25.06
C GLY A 231 -35.16 1.09 23.72
N SER A 232 -36.29 0.39 23.75
CA SER A 232 -37.23 0.03 22.66
C SER A 232 -36.88 -1.20 21.80
N GLU A 233 -37.67 -2.26 22.04
CA GLU A 233 -37.82 -3.45 21.21
C GLU A 233 -38.40 -3.12 19.83
N SER A 234 -38.03 -3.96 18.84
CA SER A 234 -38.71 -4.15 17.55
C SER A 234 -38.56 -3.02 16.51
N THR A 235 -37.40 -2.97 15.83
CA THR A 235 -37.34 -2.51 14.43
C THR A 235 -36.17 -3.21 13.74
N LEU A 236 -36.43 -3.85 12.59
CA LEU A 236 -35.43 -4.40 11.65
C LEU A 236 -34.09 -3.65 11.75
N GLU A 237 -33.01 -4.29 12.22
CA GLU A 237 -31.70 -3.65 12.27
C GLU A 237 -31.32 -3.20 10.85
N ARG A 238 -31.35 -1.88 10.61
CA ARG A 238 -30.95 -1.33 9.33
C ARG A 238 -29.48 -1.70 9.10
N PRO A 239 -29.13 -2.30 7.95
CA PRO A 239 -27.73 -2.54 7.63
C PRO A 239 -26.99 -1.20 7.65
N ARG A 240 -25.91 -1.14 8.44
CA ARG A 240 -25.07 0.07 8.54
C ARG A 240 -24.56 0.45 7.16
N THR A 241 -24.57 1.74 6.87
CA THR A 241 -24.05 2.30 5.62
C THR A 241 -22.52 2.25 5.57
N GLU A 242 -21.93 2.32 4.38
CA GLU A 242 -20.48 2.33 4.20
C GLU A 242 -19.85 3.53 4.96
N GLU A 243 -20.52 4.67 4.95
CA GLU A 243 -20.07 5.92 5.56
C GLU A 243 -20.09 5.85 7.09
N GLU A 244 -21.09 5.19 7.69
CA GLU A 244 -21.15 4.94 9.13
C GLU A 244 -20.02 4.00 9.56
N LEU A 245 -19.72 2.97 8.76
CA LEU A 245 -18.62 2.06 9.02
C LEU A 245 -17.27 2.76 8.86
N GLU A 246 -17.10 3.58 7.83
CA GLU A 246 -15.91 4.38 7.63
C GLU A 246 -15.69 5.38 8.77
N LEU A 247 -16.75 6.04 9.26
CA LEU A 247 -16.68 6.90 10.43
C LEU A 247 -16.23 6.13 11.67
N ALA A 248 -16.82 4.96 11.93
CA ALA A 248 -16.43 4.12 13.06
C ALA A 248 -14.96 3.65 12.95
N ASP A 249 -14.53 3.23 11.77
CA ASP A 249 -13.14 2.81 11.49
C ASP A 249 -12.17 3.99 11.61
N ALA A 250 -12.57 5.20 11.18
CA ALA A 250 -11.74 6.40 11.24
C ALA A 250 -11.48 6.88 12.68
N LEU A 251 -12.35 6.50 13.63
CA LEU A 251 -12.25 6.82 15.04
C LEU A 251 -11.57 5.71 15.86
N SER A 252 -11.22 4.57 15.25
CA SER A 252 -10.57 3.46 15.96
C SER A 252 -9.15 3.83 16.45
N PRO A 253 -8.57 3.10 17.40
CA PRO A 253 -7.24 3.43 17.92
C PRO A 253 -6.13 3.19 16.89
N ILE A 254 -5.04 3.96 16.99
CA ILE A 254 -3.81 3.78 16.19
C ILE A 254 -2.83 2.91 16.98
N TYR A 255 -2.31 1.85 16.37
CA TYR A 255 -1.40 0.90 17.02
C TYR A 255 0.06 1.21 16.67
N ASP A 256 0.59 2.29 17.25
CA ASP A 256 1.99 2.68 17.04
C ASP A 256 2.97 1.68 17.68
N GLN A 257 3.52 0.82 16.84
CA GLN A 257 4.47 -0.21 17.25
C GLN A 257 5.72 0.35 17.93
N LEU A 258 6.18 1.57 17.58
CA LEU A 258 7.33 2.18 18.24
C LEU A 258 7.02 2.53 19.69
N SER A 259 5.79 2.95 19.99
CA SER A 259 5.31 3.20 21.36
C SER A 259 5.03 1.90 22.11
N LEU A 260 4.48 0.90 21.41
CA LEU A 260 4.03 -0.35 22.04
C LEU A 260 5.18 -1.28 22.42
N LYS A 261 6.27 -1.32 21.66
CA LYS A 261 7.40 -2.23 21.92
C LYS A 261 8.70 -1.44 22.07
N TRP A 262 9.25 -1.46 23.28
CA TRP A 262 10.43 -0.69 23.66
C TRP A 262 11.67 -1.03 22.81
N PHE A 263 11.85 -2.29 22.37
CA PHE A 263 13.04 -2.69 21.62
C PHE A 263 13.19 -1.98 20.27
N TRP A 264 12.11 -1.42 19.71
CA TRP A 264 12.20 -0.62 18.48
C TRP A 264 13.07 0.63 18.68
N TRP A 265 13.14 1.18 19.89
CA TRP A 265 14.01 2.31 20.20
C TRP A 265 15.49 2.00 20.03
N LEU A 266 15.92 0.75 20.21
CA LEU A 266 17.31 0.35 19.94
C LEU A 266 17.69 0.59 18.47
N LEU A 267 16.74 0.40 17.54
CA LEU A 267 16.95 0.64 16.13
C LEU A 267 16.85 2.12 15.74
N GLU A 268 16.25 2.97 16.58
CA GLU A 268 16.15 4.41 16.34
C GLU A 268 17.48 5.16 16.57
N PHE A 269 18.33 4.61 17.45
CA PHE A 269 19.69 5.11 17.71
C PHE A 269 20.74 4.54 16.75
N TRP A 270 20.37 3.59 15.89
CA TRP A 270 21.28 3.06 14.89
C TRP A 270 21.28 3.96 13.63
N PRO A 271 22.44 4.44 13.17
CA PRO A 271 22.51 5.26 11.95
C PRO A 271 22.14 4.41 10.73
N ILE A 272 21.05 4.77 10.06
CA ILE A 272 20.58 4.09 8.86
C ILE A 272 20.85 4.99 7.65
N LYS A 273 21.43 4.39 6.60
CA LYS A 273 21.60 5.06 5.30
C LYS A 273 20.26 5.05 4.58
N VAL A 274 19.63 6.20 4.47
CA VAL A 274 18.34 6.36 3.78
C VAL A 274 18.60 6.93 2.38
N ARG A 275 18.00 6.28 1.36
CA ARG A 275 18.01 6.76 -0.02
C ARG A 275 16.71 7.51 -0.29
N TYR A 276 16.79 8.66 -0.94
CA TYR A 276 15.62 9.42 -1.38
C TYR A 276 15.84 10.04 -2.75
N GLN A 277 14.75 10.26 -3.48
CA GLN A 277 14.79 10.90 -4.79
C GLN A 277 14.55 12.40 -4.64
N LYS A 278 15.49 13.21 -5.13
CA LYS A 278 15.38 14.67 -5.20
C LYS A 278 14.39 15.10 -6.29
N SER A 279 14.12 16.41 -6.35
CA SER A 279 13.15 17.00 -7.28
C SER A 279 13.59 17.00 -8.75
N ASP A 280 14.89 16.85 -9.00
CA ASP A 280 15.55 16.63 -10.31
C ASP A 280 15.61 15.14 -10.70
N ASN A 281 14.92 14.28 -9.94
CA ASN A 281 14.96 12.82 -10.06
C ASN A 281 16.34 12.19 -9.76
N SER A 282 17.30 12.94 -9.21
CA SER A 282 18.58 12.37 -8.74
C SER A 282 18.44 11.67 -7.39
N TRP A 283 19.23 10.62 -7.22
CA TRP A 283 19.29 9.87 -5.97
C TRP A 283 20.26 10.54 -5.01
N ALA A 284 19.80 10.82 -3.79
CA ALA A 284 20.68 11.18 -2.69
C ALA A 284 20.54 10.20 -1.53
N ASN A 285 21.62 10.08 -0.77
CA ASN A 285 21.66 9.29 0.44
C ASN A 285 21.99 10.22 1.59
N TYR A 286 21.35 10.04 2.73
CA TYR A 286 21.82 10.62 3.98
C TYR A 286 22.02 9.51 5.00
N LEU A 287 23.05 9.68 5.84
CA LEU A 287 23.27 8.85 7.01
C LEU A 287 22.81 9.66 8.21
N GLY A 288 21.88 9.11 8.99
CA GLY A 288 21.33 9.83 10.12
C GLY A 288 20.61 8.92 11.08
N TRP A 289 20.40 9.46 12.27
CA TRP A 289 19.64 8.81 13.33
C TRP A 289 18.19 9.23 13.15
N ASN A 290 17.26 8.29 13.30
CA ASN A 290 15.85 8.59 13.04
C ASN A 290 15.16 9.21 14.26
N LEU A 291 15.51 8.78 15.48
CA LEU A 291 15.03 9.36 16.74
C LEU A 291 13.49 9.48 16.81
N GLY A 292 12.76 8.50 16.25
CA GLY A 292 11.30 8.50 16.22
C GLY A 292 10.67 9.60 15.37
N ARG A 293 11.45 10.25 14.48
CA ARG A 293 10.93 11.26 13.55
C ARG A 293 9.92 10.63 12.60
N GLY A 294 8.78 11.32 12.46
CA GLY A 294 7.74 10.95 11.50
C GLY A 294 8.21 11.07 10.05
N ARG A 295 7.32 10.66 9.13
CA ARG A 295 7.63 10.70 7.70
C ARG A 295 7.69 12.14 7.18
N ILE A 296 8.54 12.32 6.18
CA ILE A 296 8.54 13.52 5.34
C ILE A 296 7.89 13.10 4.04
N VAL A 297 6.85 13.81 3.64
CA VAL A 297 6.21 13.55 2.35
C VAL A 297 7.04 14.22 1.25
N PRO A 298 7.50 13.50 0.22
CA PRO A 298 8.32 14.08 -0.83
C PRO A 298 7.49 14.98 -1.76
N LYS A 299 8.16 15.95 -2.40
CA LYS A 299 7.65 16.73 -3.56
C LYS A 299 6.28 17.43 -3.38
N GLN A 300 5.82 17.67 -2.15
CA GLN A 300 4.49 18.25 -1.85
C GLN A 300 4.15 19.52 -2.63
N ARG A 301 5.10 20.46 -2.74
CA ARG A 301 4.88 21.73 -3.45
C ARG A 301 4.74 21.57 -4.97
N LYS A 302 5.30 20.51 -5.54
CA LYS A 302 5.30 20.26 -7.00
C LYS A 302 4.18 19.33 -7.44
N GLN A 303 3.86 18.32 -6.62
CA GLN A 303 2.93 17.24 -6.98
C GLN A 303 1.64 17.24 -6.15
N GLY A 304 1.57 18.05 -5.10
CA GLY A 304 0.51 17.95 -4.10
C GLY A 304 0.66 16.70 -3.23
N VAL A 305 -0.28 16.53 -2.30
CA VAL A 305 -0.39 15.34 -1.44
C VAL A 305 -1.84 14.89 -1.44
N LYS A 306 -2.12 13.67 -1.89
CA LYS A 306 -3.46 13.07 -1.77
C LYS A 306 -3.62 12.44 -0.40
N VAL A 307 -4.62 12.89 0.35
CA VAL A 307 -4.93 12.38 1.69
C VAL A 307 -6.37 11.91 1.69
N HIS A 308 -6.62 10.70 2.21
CA HIS A 308 -7.96 10.13 2.23
C HIS A 308 -8.89 10.92 3.18
N ARG A 309 -10.18 11.04 2.82
CA ARG A 309 -11.18 11.81 3.57
C ARG A 309 -11.33 11.39 5.03
N SER A 310 -11.08 10.12 5.36
CA SER A 310 -11.11 9.62 6.74
C SER A 310 -10.07 10.29 7.66
N VAL A 311 -8.95 10.77 7.11
CA VAL A 311 -7.96 11.53 7.88
C VAL A 311 -8.53 12.89 8.26
N LYS A 312 -9.29 13.53 7.37
CA LYS A 312 -10.00 14.79 7.68
C LYS A 312 -10.99 14.59 8.81
N MET A 313 -11.78 13.52 8.75
CA MET A 313 -12.72 13.13 9.81
C MET A 313 -11.99 12.98 11.15
N ARG A 314 -10.83 12.33 11.15
CA ARG A 314 -10.03 12.15 12.37
C ARG A 314 -9.40 13.45 12.89
N LEU A 315 -8.98 14.36 12.00
CA LEU A 315 -8.45 15.67 12.38
C LEU A 315 -9.52 16.59 12.99
N GLU A 316 -10.77 16.44 12.57
CA GLU A 316 -11.92 17.16 13.11
C GLU A 316 -12.44 16.58 14.43
N ALA A 317 -12.14 15.31 14.70
CA ALA A 317 -12.51 14.61 15.92
C ALA A 317 -11.55 14.88 17.10
N GLU A 318 -12.06 14.65 18.29
CA GLU A 318 -11.34 14.85 19.56
C GLU A 318 -11.30 13.53 20.33
N TYR A 319 -10.26 13.35 21.14
CA TYR A 319 -10.21 12.28 22.12
C TYR A 319 -11.14 12.59 23.31
N PRO A 320 -11.48 11.60 24.16
CA PRO A 320 -12.31 11.82 25.34
C PRO A 320 -11.73 12.82 26.35
N ASP A 321 -10.41 13.05 26.32
CA ASP A 321 -9.70 14.04 27.12
C ASP A 321 -9.71 15.46 26.51
N GLY A 322 -10.36 15.63 25.34
CA GLY A 322 -10.38 16.88 24.57
C GLY A 322 -9.12 17.14 23.74
N SER A 323 -8.14 16.24 23.76
CA SER A 323 -6.95 16.36 22.91
C SER A 323 -7.31 16.09 21.44
N LYS A 324 -6.55 16.67 20.51
CA LYS A 324 -6.76 16.52 19.07
C LYS A 324 -5.76 15.56 18.45
N TYR A 325 -6.19 14.85 17.41
CA TYR A 325 -5.29 14.04 16.61
C TYR A 325 -4.33 14.92 15.81
N VAL A 326 -3.04 14.62 15.94
CA VAL A 326 -1.97 15.25 15.16
C VAL A 326 -1.18 14.14 14.46
N PRO A 327 -1.17 14.11 13.11
CA PRO A 327 -0.44 13.10 12.36
C PRO A 327 1.07 13.21 12.62
N LYS A 328 1.78 12.07 12.68
CA LYS A 328 3.25 12.10 12.88
C LYS A 328 4.00 12.55 11.63
N ALA A 329 3.47 12.32 10.43
CA ALA A 329 4.04 12.83 9.20
C ALA A 329 3.90 14.35 9.10
N THR A 330 4.93 15.00 8.56
CA THR A 330 4.92 16.44 8.33
C THR A 330 4.40 16.75 6.93
N PHE A 331 3.31 17.50 6.85
CA PHE A 331 2.77 17.99 5.57
C PHE A 331 2.07 19.33 5.70
N ASP A 332 2.14 20.13 4.63
CA ASP A 332 1.48 21.42 4.55
C ASP A 332 0.07 21.26 3.97
N HIS A 333 -0.93 21.60 4.76
CA HIS A 333 -2.35 21.53 4.41
C HIS A 333 -2.70 22.30 3.13
N LYS A 334 -1.91 23.30 2.73
CA LYS A 334 -2.14 24.08 1.49
C LYS A 334 -2.03 23.25 0.22
N TYR A 335 -1.23 22.18 0.25
CA TYR A 335 -0.99 21.32 -0.91
C TYR A 335 -1.72 19.97 -0.80
N VAL A 336 -2.63 19.84 0.16
CA VAL A 336 -3.41 18.61 0.38
C VAL A 336 -4.64 18.60 -0.51
N THR A 337 -4.81 17.52 -1.27
CA THR A 337 -6.05 17.18 -1.97
C THR A 337 -6.74 16.05 -1.22
N TRP A 338 -7.97 16.28 -0.78
CA TRP A 338 -8.78 15.26 -0.10
C TRP A 338 -9.39 14.33 -1.15
N VAL A 339 -9.14 13.03 -1.00
CA VAL A 339 -9.62 11.99 -1.92
C VAL A 339 -10.45 10.96 -1.20
N ASP A 340 -11.16 10.16 -1.99
CA ASP A 340 -12.05 9.09 -1.56
C ASP A 340 -11.62 7.74 -2.12
#